data_AF-A0A257Z3V5-F1
#
_entry.id   AF-A0A257Z3V5-F1
#
_cell.length_a   1.000
_cell.length_b   1.000
_cell.length_c   1.000
_cell.angle_alpha   90.00
_cell.angle_beta   90.00
_cell.angle_gamma   90.00
#
_symmetry.space_group_name_H-M   'P 1'
#
loop_
_entity.id
_entity.type
_entity.pdbx_description
1 polymer ?
#
loop_
_entity_poly.entity_id
_entity_poly.type
_entity_poly.pdbx_seq_one_letter_code
_entity_poly.pdbx_strand_id
1 'polypeptide(L)'
;MPSAKPVYVLGVGLSHNGAACLLKDGRITVAIEKERLTKVKNDGGNDAFAIAYCLSAAGIGWDEVALVVQNANFGSFAYGNGWYRGRRTIP
;
A
#
# COMPACT_ATOMS: atom_id res chain seq x y z
N MET A 1 -12.06 10.14 29.42
CA MET A 1 -12.53 9.59 28.13
C MET A 1 -11.44 8.67 27.61
N PRO A 2 -11.65 7.35 27.42
CA PRO A 2 -10.66 6.56 26.71
C PRO A 2 -10.50 7.16 25.32
N SER A 3 -9.26 7.48 24.92
CA SER A 3 -8.99 7.97 23.57
C SER A 3 -9.49 6.91 22.57
N ALA A 4 -10.26 7.33 21.57
CA ALA A 4 -10.66 6.43 20.49
C ALA A 4 -9.40 5.81 19.85
N LYS A 5 -9.49 4.54 19.44
CA LYS A 5 -8.41 3.90 18.68
C LYS A 5 -8.17 4.72 17.40
N PRO A 6 -6.90 4.95 17.00
CA PRO A 6 -6.61 5.65 15.76
C PRO A 6 -7.18 4.90 14.55
N VAL A 7 -7.61 5.63 13.53
CA VAL A 7 -8.07 5.05 12.27
C VAL A 7 -6.93 5.08 11.26
N TYR A 8 -6.52 3.89 10.80
CA TYR A 8 -5.49 3.74 9.78
C TYR A 8 -6.10 3.38 8.42
N VAL A 9 -5.74 4.14 7.38
CA VAL A 9 -6.14 3.89 5.98
C VAL A 9 -4.90 3.69 5.13
N LEU A 10 -4.82 2.54 4.46
CA LEU A 10 -3.71 2.20 3.57
C LEU A 10 -4.11 2.44 2.11
N GLY A 11 -3.50 3.43 1.47
CA GLY A 11 -3.60 3.68 0.04
C GLY A 11 -2.50 2.95 -0.72
N VAL A 12 -2.85 2.26 -1.80
CA VAL A 12 -1.93 1.45 -2.61
C VAL A 12 -2.03 1.82 -4.10
N GLY A 13 -0.87 2.03 -4.73
CA GLY A 13 -0.72 2.37 -6.14
C GLY A 13 -0.03 1.25 -6.89
N LEU A 14 -0.80 0.51 -7.70
CA LEU A 14 -0.34 -0.67 -8.45
C LEU A 14 -0.30 -0.36 -9.95
N SER A 15 0.49 0.61 -10.37
CA SER A 15 0.63 0.97 -11.80
C SER A 15 2.11 0.95 -12.20
N HIS A 16 2.53 1.85 -13.09
CA HIS A 16 3.91 2.00 -13.56
C HIS A 16 4.91 2.24 -12.42
N ASN A 17 4.50 2.97 -11.38
CA ASN A 17 5.29 3.19 -10.19
C ASN A 17 4.55 2.60 -8.99
N GLY A 18 5.07 1.52 -8.42
CA GLY A 18 4.51 0.93 -7.22
C GLY A 18 4.68 1.89 -6.05
N ALA A 19 3.64 2.13 -5.26
CA ALA A 19 3.71 3.03 -4.12
C ALA A 19 2.66 2.68 -3.05
N ALA A 20 2.93 3.09 -1.82
CA ALA A 20 1.97 3.00 -0.73
C ALA A 20 1.98 4.29 0.11
N CYS A 21 0.82 4.61 0.71
CA CYS A 21 0.63 5.72 1.63
C CYS A 21 -0.23 5.25 2.80
N LEU A 22 0.19 5.55 4.03
CA LEU A 22 -0.55 5.24 5.24
C LEU A 22 -1.03 6.54 5.88
N LEU A 23 -2.34 6.65 6.06
CA LEU A 23 -2.96 7.71 6.82
C LEU A 23 -3.25 7.24 8.25
N LYS A 24 -3.07 8.14 9.22
CA LYS A 24 -3.54 8.00 10.60
C LYS A 24 -4.45 9.19 10.91
N ASP A 25 -5.72 8.92 11.21
CA ASP A 25 -6.72 9.95 11.49
C ASP A 25 -6.76 11.06 10.44
N GLY A 26 -6.71 10.66 9.16
CA GLY A 26 -6.74 11.56 7.99
C GLY A 26 -5.43 12.28 7.68
N ARG A 27 -4.34 12.03 8.44
CA ARG A 27 -3.02 12.64 8.19
C ARG A 27 -2.02 11.63 7.65
N ILE A 28 -1.18 12.06 6.71
CA ILE A 28 -0.11 11.22 6.17
C ILE A 28 0.88 10.89 7.29
N THR A 29 1.06 9.60 7.55
CA THR A 29 2.08 9.08 8.46
C THR A 29 3.34 8.71 7.68
N VAL A 30 3.16 7.96 6.59
CA VAL A 30 4.24 7.54 5.69
C VAL A 30 3.70 7.47 4.27
N ALA A 31 4.50 7.87 3.29
CA ALA A 31 4.26 7.61 1.88
C ALA A 31 5.58 7.30 1.19
N ILE A 32 5.62 6.25 0.37
CA ILE A 32 6.86 5.81 -0.27
C ILE A 32 6.60 5.13 -1.61
N GLU A 33 7.45 5.42 -2.59
CA GLU A 33 7.53 4.69 -3.85
C GLU A 33 8.45 3.48 -3.70
N LYS A 34 8.04 2.35 -4.29
CA LYS A 34 8.77 1.08 -4.26
C LYS A 34 10.19 1.20 -4.82
N GLU A 35 10.40 2.01 -5.85
CA GLU A 35 11.73 2.21 -6.44
C GLU A 35 12.78 2.73 -5.43
N ARG A 36 12.34 3.45 -4.38
CA ARG A 36 13.25 3.92 -3.31
C ARG A 36 13.78 2.77 -2.47
N LEU A 37 12.98 1.71 -2.35
CA LEU A 37 13.28 0.49 -1.59
C LEU A 37 14.05 -0.51 -2.43
N THR A 38 13.59 -0.78 -3.64
CA THR A 38 14.16 -1.82 -4.52
C THR A 38 15.35 -1.33 -5.34
N LYS A 39 15.54 -0.01 -5.47
CA LYS A 39 16.55 0.63 -6.32
C LYS A 39 16.41 0.30 -7.81
N VAL A 40 15.24 -0.19 -8.23
CA VAL A 40 14.86 -0.38 -9.63
C VAL A 40 13.96 0.78 -10.01
N LYS A 41 14.39 1.57 -11.00
CA LYS A 41 13.64 2.74 -11.46
C LYS A 41 12.29 2.32 -12.04
N ASN A 42 11.21 3.01 -11.66
CA ASN A 42 9.84 2.72 -12.08
C ASN A 42 9.42 1.28 -11.76
N ASP A 43 9.84 0.76 -10.62
CA ASP A 43 9.45 -0.57 -10.19
C ASP A 43 7.95 -0.58 -9.82
N GLY A 44 7.13 -1.13 -10.72
CA GLY A 44 5.68 -1.15 -10.66
C GLY A 44 5.08 -2.55 -10.47
N GLY A 45 3.81 -2.73 -10.83
CA GLY A 45 3.13 -4.04 -10.83
C GLY A 45 2.72 -4.58 -9.46
N ASN A 46 3.45 -4.25 -8.39
CA ASN A 46 3.05 -4.43 -6.99
C ASN A 46 3.71 -3.41 -6.07
N ASP A 47 3.36 -3.48 -4.79
CA ASP A 47 3.77 -2.54 -3.75
C ASP A 47 4.02 -3.26 -2.41
N ALA A 48 4.25 -4.57 -2.44
CA ALA A 48 4.52 -5.40 -1.25
C ALA A 48 5.62 -4.81 -0.34
N PHE A 49 6.70 -4.31 -0.94
CA PHE A 49 7.77 -3.64 -0.22
C PHE A 49 7.32 -2.29 0.37
N ALA A 50 6.54 -1.51 -0.37
CA ALA A 50 6.06 -0.20 0.08
C ALA A 50 5.03 -0.34 1.22
N ILE A 51 4.09 -1.29 1.13
CA ILE A 51 3.14 -1.62 2.20
C ILE A 51 3.90 -2.06 3.46
N ALA A 52 4.82 -3.02 3.32
CA ALA A 52 5.59 -3.52 4.46
C ALA A 52 6.39 -2.40 5.13
N TYR A 53 6.97 -1.49 4.35
CA TYR A 53 7.64 -0.31 4.88
C TYR A 53 6.69 0.60 5.65
N CYS A 54 5.52 0.93 5.10
CA CYS A 54 4.52 1.78 5.77
C CYS A 54 4.07 1.21 7.11
N LEU A 55 3.74 -0.10 7.17
CA LEU A 55 3.32 -0.76 8.40
C LEU A 55 4.45 -0.78 9.44
N SER A 56 5.67 -1.14 9.00
CA SER A 56 6.86 -1.16 9.88
C SER A 56 7.20 0.22 10.41
N ALA A 57 7.11 1.27 9.60
CA ALA A 57 7.44 2.64 10.00
C ALA A 57 6.39 3.25 10.94
N ALA A 58 5.13 2.83 10.84
CA ALA A 58 4.08 3.20 11.79
C ALA A 58 4.03 2.30 13.05
N GLY A 59 4.74 1.17 13.04
CA GLY A 59 4.77 0.22 14.15
C GLY A 59 3.45 -0.52 14.34
N ILE A 60 2.70 -0.77 13.25
CA ILE A 60 1.37 -1.39 13.30
C ILE A 60 1.28 -2.70 12.52
N GLY A 61 0.32 -3.54 12.91
CA GLY A 61 -0.06 -4.76 12.20
C GLY A 61 -1.20 -4.57 11.18
N TRP A 62 -1.51 -5.63 10.43
CA TRP A 62 -2.65 -5.64 9.50
C TRP A 62 -4.00 -5.52 10.20
N ASP A 63 -4.10 -6.02 11.44
CA ASP A 63 -5.28 -5.97 12.29
C ASP A 63 -5.66 -4.55 12.73
N GLU A 64 -4.74 -3.59 12.57
CA GLU A 64 -4.97 -2.17 12.87
C GLU A 64 -5.40 -1.36 11.64
N VAL A 65 -5.29 -1.93 10.43
CA VAL A 65 -5.67 -1.25 9.18
C VAL A 65 -7.19 -1.34 9.00
N ALA A 66 -7.86 -0.19 9.04
CA ALA A 66 -9.32 -0.13 8.94
C ALA A 66 -9.83 -0.23 7.49
N LEU A 67 -9.06 0.27 6.54
CA LEU A 67 -9.44 0.30 5.12
C LEU A 67 -8.20 0.25 4.22
N VAL A 68 -8.30 -0.53 3.15
CA VAL A 68 -7.34 -0.51 2.04
C VAL A 68 -8.01 0.11 0.82
N VAL A 69 -7.39 1.14 0.25
CA VAL A 69 -7.84 1.79 -0.99
C VAL A 69 -6.83 1.51 -2.08
N GLN A 70 -7.26 0.75 -3.09
CA GLN A 70 -6.40 0.34 -4.18
C GLN A 70 -6.69 1.13 -5.46
N ASN A 71 -5.66 1.76 -6.01
CA ASN A 71 -5.63 2.21 -7.39
C ASN A 71 -4.82 1.20 -8.22
N ALA A 72 -5.51 0.46 -9.09
CA ALA A 72 -4.88 -0.47 -10.02
C ALA A 72 -5.33 -0.14 -11.45
N ASN A 73 -4.41 0.40 -12.25
CA ASN A 73 -4.69 0.73 -13.65
C ASN A 73 -4.42 -0.45 -14.61
N PHE A 74 -4.04 -1.62 -14.08
CA PHE A 74 -3.83 -2.84 -14.88
C PHE A 74 -5.12 -3.60 -15.20
N GLY A 75 -6.25 -3.16 -14.63
CA GLY A 75 -7.58 -3.62 -15.01
C GLY A 75 -8.14 -2.80 -16.16
N SER A 76 -7.60 -2.95 -17.38
CA SER A 76 -8.54 -2.94 -18.50
C SER A 76 -9.49 -4.10 -18.21
N PHE A 77 -10.81 -3.89 -18.21
CA PHE A 77 -11.82 -4.89 -17.80
C PHE A 77 -11.59 -6.30 -18.38
N ALA A 78 -10.83 -6.41 -19.49
CA ALA A 78 -10.36 -7.64 -20.12
C ALA A 78 -9.45 -8.57 -19.28
N TYR A 79 -8.63 -8.08 -18.34
CA TYR A 79 -7.63 -8.91 -17.63
C TYR A 79 -7.86 -9.06 -16.11
N GLY A 80 -8.74 -8.23 -15.54
CA GLY A 80 -9.08 -8.26 -14.12
C GLY A 80 -7.88 -8.11 -13.16
N ASN A 81 -8.07 -8.48 -11.90
CA ASN A 81 -7.06 -8.37 -10.84
C ASN A 81 -5.99 -9.49 -10.89
N GLY A 82 -6.03 -10.35 -11.92
CA GLY A 82 -5.14 -11.51 -12.06
C GLY A 82 -3.84 -11.24 -12.79
N TRP A 83 -3.68 -10.07 -13.41
CA TRP A 83 -2.55 -9.76 -14.28
C TRP A 83 -1.19 -9.88 -13.57
N TYR A 84 -1.10 -9.36 -12.34
CA TYR A 84 0.11 -9.50 -11.54
C TYR A 84 0.22 -10.90 -10.92
N ARG A 85 1.29 -11.63 -11.28
CA ARG A 85 1.59 -13.01 -10.85
C ARG A 85 2.68 -13.14 -9.78
N GLY A 86 3.21 -12.03 -9.27
CA GLY A 86 4.20 -12.06 -8.19
C GLY A 86 3.59 -12.16 -6.80
N ARG A 87 4.43 -12.05 -5.77
CA ARG A 87 4.01 -12.11 -4.36
C ARG A 87 3.01 -10.99 -4.03
N ARG A 88 1.90 -11.37 -3.41
CA ARG A 88 0.89 -10.47 -2.84
C ARG A 88 1.05 -10.40 -1.33
N THR A 89 0.82 -9.22 -0.77
CA THR A 89 1.00 -8.92 0.67
C THR A 89 -0.30 -8.76 1.43
N ILE A 90 -1.40 -8.52 0.71
CA ILE A 90 -2.73 -8.52 1.31
C ILE A 90 -3.02 -9.98 1.73
N PRO A 91 -3.32 -10.23 3.01
CA PRO A 91 -3.68 -11.55 3.50
C PRO A 91 -4.96 -12.10 2.85
#